data_AF-A0ABD0BE67-F1
#
_entry.id   AF-A0ABD0BE67-F1
#
_cell.length_a   1.000
_cell.length_b   1.000
_cell.length_c   1.000
_cell.angle_alpha   90.00
_cell.angle_beta   90.00
_cell.angle_gamma   90.00
#
_symmetry.space_group_name_H-M   'P 1'
#
loop_
_entity.id
_entity.type
_entity.pdbx_description
1 polymer ?
#
loop_
_entity_poly.entity_id
_entity_poly.type
_entity_poly.pdbx_seq_one_letter_code
_entity_poly.pdbx_strand_id
1 'polypeptide(L)'
;MARASAATPEGVALARRSFSQLSKGEFLHAWELAKSELSPQHEGTPDLPLLLICGEKDGTGEILRSMRRWADETGVPLHIVPGAGHLSNVDRPDFVNQVLLDFLAQFHE
;
A
#
# COMPACT_ATOMS: atom_id res chain seq x y z
N MET A 1 -5.71 -14.49 2.30
CA MET A 1 -5.52 -13.06 2.62
C MET A 1 -4.15 -12.79 3.20
N ALA A 2 -3.77 -13.28 4.38
CA ALA A 2 -2.45 -12.98 4.98
C ALA A 2 -1.22 -13.16 4.07
N ARG A 3 -1.12 -14.27 3.33
CA ARG A 3 -0.03 -14.51 2.35
C ARG A 3 -0.09 -13.64 1.09
N ALA A 4 -1.25 -13.08 0.78
CA ALA A 4 -1.39 -12.11 -0.31
C ALA A 4 -1.02 -10.70 0.16
N SER A 5 -1.16 -10.42 1.47
CA SER A 5 -0.87 -9.12 2.06
C SER A 5 0.61 -8.87 2.34
N ALA A 6 1.44 -9.90 2.50
CA ALA A 6 2.84 -9.73 2.88
C ALA A 6 3.72 -10.85 2.32
N ALA A 7 5.00 -10.54 2.12
CA ALA A 7 6.01 -11.43 1.56
C ALA A 7 6.98 -11.99 2.61
N THR A 8 7.10 -11.36 3.79
CA THR A 8 7.93 -11.84 4.90
C THR A 8 7.14 -12.73 5.88
N PRO A 9 7.79 -13.69 6.57
CA PRO A 9 7.14 -14.45 7.64
C PRO A 9 6.50 -13.56 8.71
N GLU A 10 7.17 -12.48 9.10
CA GLU A 10 6.74 -11.52 10.10
C GLU A 10 5.49 -10.76 9.63
N GLY A 11 5.50 -10.26 8.39
CA GLY A 11 4.35 -9.58 7.79
C GLY A 11 3.15 -10.51 7.61
N VAL A 12 3.37 -11.75 7.20
CA VAL A 12 2.30 -12.77 7.10
C VAL A 12 1.72 -13.10 8.48
N ALA A 13 2.57 -13.21 9.50
CA ALA A 13 2.13 -13.45 10.87
C ALA A 13 1.31 -12.27 11.43
N LEU A 14 1.76 -11.03 11.18
CA LEU A 14 1.00 -9.84 11.54
C LEU A 14 -0.37 -9.84 10.85
N ALA A 15 -0.41 -10.00 9.53
CA ALA A 15 -1.65 -10.01 8.78
C ALA A 15 -2.61 -11.11 9.28
N ARG A 16 -2.09 -12.30 9.61
CA ARG A 16 -2.89 -13.39 10.19
C ARG A 16 -3.49 -12.98 11.53
N ARG A 17 -2.70 -12.39 12.44
CA ARG A 17 -3.19 -11.90 13.74
C ARG A 17 -4.25 -10.82 13.58
N SER A 18 -4.06 -9.89 12.64
CA SER A 18 -5.03 -8.83 12.35
C SER A 18 -6.35 -9.42 11.84
N PHE A 19 -6.31 -10.30 10.85
CA PHE A 19 -7.52 -10.90 10.31
C PHE A 19 -8.23 -11.83 11.30
N SER A 20 -7.52 -12.47 12.23
CA SER A 20 -8.14 -13.35 13.23
C SER A 20 -8.92 -12.60 14.32
N GLN A 21 -8.81 -11.27 14.41
CA GLN A 21 -9.59 -10.46 15.36
C GLN A 21 -11.05 -10.28 14.93
N LEU A 22 -11.38 -10.60 13.69
CA LEU A 22 -12.73 -10.51 13.15
C LEU A 22 -13.24 -11.91 12.79
N SER A 23 -14.52 -12.15 13.06
CA SER A 23 -15.22 -13.27 12.43
C SER A 23 -15.27 -13.06 10.91
N LYS A 24 -15.54 -14.15 10.18
CA LYS A 24 -15.73 -14.08 8.72
C LYS A 24 -16.83 -13.07 8.32
N GLY A 25 -17.91 -13.00 9.10
CA GLY A 25 -19.03 -12.09 8.85
C GLY A 25 -18.62 -10.64 9.03
N GLU A 26 -17.95 -10.33 10.14
CA GLU A 26 -17.44 -8.97 10.41
C GLU A 26 -16.40 -8.54 9.38
N PHE A 27 -15.50 -9.44 8.97
CA PHE A 27 -14.52 -9.14 7.93
C PHE A 27 -15.20 -8.78 6.60
N LEU A 28 -16.18 -9.58 6.16
CA LEU A 28 -16.89 -9.32 4.90
C LEU A 28 -17.71 -8.02 4.98
N HIS A 29 -18.31 -7.73 6.13
CA HIS A 29 -19.05 -6.50 6.34
C HIS A 29 -18.13 -5.28 6.29
N ALA A 30 -17.00 -5.31 7.01
CA ALA A 30 -16.00 -4.24 6.99
C ALA A 30 -15.42 -4.04 5.58
N TRP A 31 -15.18 -5.12 4.85
CA TRP A 31 -14.71 -5.07 3.47
C TRP A 31 -15.75 -4.47 2.52
N GLU A 32 -17.03 -4.79 2.68
CA GLU A 32 -18.10 -4.21 1.88
C GLU A 32 -18.22 -2.70 2.09
N LEU A 33 -18.18 -2.26 3.34
CA LEU A 33 -18.16 -0.84 3.69
C LEU A 33 -16.93 -0.14 3.11
N ALA A 34 -15.73 -0.72 3.26
CA ALA A 34 -14.52 -0.13 2.70
C ALA A 34 -14.60 0.04 1.17
N LYS A 35 -15.24 -0.90 0.46
CA LYS A 35 -15.44 -0.80 -0.99
C LYS A 35 -16.54 0.18 -1.38
N SER A 36 -17.62 0.30 -0.59
CA SER A 36 -18.72 1.21 -0.93
C SER A 36 -18.28 2.67 -0.94
N GLU A 37 -17.26 3.00 -0.13
CA GLU A 37 -16.67 4.34 -0.08
C GLU A 37 -15.67 4.61 -1.22
N LEU A 38 -15.28 3.58 -2.00
CA LEU A 38 -14.45 3.74 -3.20
C LEU A 38 -15.28 4.34 -4.34
N SER A 39 -15.56 5.63 -4.24
CA SER A 39 -16.03 6.44 -5.35
C SER A 39 -14.82 7.06 -6.08
N PRO A 40 -14.88 7.32 -7.40
CA PRO A 40 -13.91 8.17 -8.07
C PRO A 40 -14.09 9.60 -7.57
N GLN A 41 -13.49 9.93 -6.42
CA GLN A 41 -13.73 11.22 -5.77
C GLN A 41 -12.88 12.36 -6.36
N HIS A 42 -11.80 12.05 -7.10
CA HIS A 42 -10.91 13.07 -7.64
C HIS A 42 -10.33 12.65 -9.01
N GLU A 43 -10.55 13.48 -10.03
CA GLU A 43 -9.84 13.43 -11.30
C GLU A 43 -8.67 14.42 -11.23
N GLY A 44 -7.44 13.94 -11.37
CA GLY A 44 -6.23 14.78 -11.47
C GLY A 44 -5.15 14.51 -10.42
N THR A 45 -3.97 15.11 -10.64
CA THR A 45 -2.85 15.08 -9.69
C THR A 45 -3.18 15.98 -8.48
N PRO A 46 -2.92 15.55 -7.24
CA PRO A 46 -3.07 16.41 -6.07
C PRO A 46 -2.19 17.67 -6.15
N ASP A 47 -2.67 18.81 -5.68
CA ASP A 47 -1.89 20.05 -5.54
C ASP A 47 -0.87 20.01 -4.37
N LEU A 48 -0.66 18.82 -3.79
CA LEU A 48 0.21 18.57 -2.66
C LEU A 48 1.38 17.67 -3.08
N PRO A 49 2.54 17.75 -2.40
CA PRO A 49 3.59 16.77 -2.57
C PRO A 49 3.06 15.33 -2.48
N LEU A 50 3.34 14.54 -3.53
CA LEU A 50 2.86 13.17 -3.65
C LEU A 50 4.06 12.22 -3.73
N LEU A 51 3.99 11.14 -2.94
CA LEU A 51 4.95 10.04 -2.93
C LEU A 51 4.20 8.74 -3.19
N LEU A 52 4.64 7.98 -4.19
CA LEU A 52 4.05 6.68 -4.52
C LEU A 52 5.01 5.56 -4.09
N ILE A 53 4.53 4.63 -3.26
CA ILE A 53 5.29 3.46 -2.78
C ILE A 53 4.43 2.21 -2.97
N CYS A 54 4.99 1.14 -3.53
CA CYS A 54 4.29 -0.15 -3.66
C CYS A 54 5.26 -1.32 -3.54
N GLY A 55 4.82 -2.43 -2.94
CA GLY A 55 5.60 -3.66 -2.89
C GLY A 55 5.71 -4.33 -4.27
N GLU A 56 6.90 -4.80 -4.62
CA GLU A 56 7.15 -5.53 -5.87
C GLU A 56 6.23 -6.75 -6.07
N LYS A 57 5.88 -7.41 -4.97
CA LYS A 57 5.07 -8.63 -4.93
C LYS A 57 3.64 -8.37 -4.47
N ASP A 58 3.16 -7.12 -4.50
CA ASP A 58 1.77 -6.83 -4.15
C ASP A 58 0.81 -7.43 -5.18
N GLY A 59 0.13 -8.51 -4.77
CA GLY A 59 -0.89 -9.20 -5.54
C GLY A 59 -2.32 -8.92 -5.06
N THR A 60 -2.52 -7.86 -4.28
CA THR A 60 -3.84 -7.50 -3.75
C THR A 60 -4.65 -6.81 -4.83
N GLY A 61 -5.54 -7.56 -5.50
CA GLY A 61 -6.34 -7.03 -6.61
C GLY A 61 -5.44 -6.47 -7.72
N GLU A 62 -5.74 -5.24 -8.17
CA GLU A 62 -4.98 -4.56 -9.23
C GLU A 62 -4.05 -3.47 -8.69
N ILE A 63 -3.75 -3.45 -7.39
CA ILE A 63 -3.05 -2.32 -6.73
C ILE A 63 -1.73 -1.97 -7.43
N LEU A 64 -0.84 -2.93 -7.67
CA LEU A 64 0.43 -2.66 -8.35
C LEU A 64 0.24 -2.10 -9.76
N ARG A 65 -0.77 -2.57 -10.50
CA ARG A 65 -1.09 -2.06 -11.84
C ARG A 65 -1.63 -0.63 -11.75
N SER A 66 -2.55 -0.37 -10.83
CA SER A 66 -3.11 0.95 -10.58
C SER A 66 -2.05 1.96 -10.15
N MET A 67 -1.11 1.57 -9.28
CA MET A 67 0.00 2.42 -8.84
C MET A 67 0.94 2.78 -9.99
N ARG A 68 1.25 1.83 -10.88
CA ARG A 68 2.04 2.09 -12.09
C ARG A 68 1.32 3.07 -13.02
N ARG A 69 0.03 2.84 -13.27
CA ARG A 69 -0.81 3.73 -14.06
C ARG A 69 -0.86 5.14 -13.44
N TRP A 70 -0.99 5.23 -12.13
CA TRP A 70 -1.02 6.51 -11.42
C TRP A 70 0.30 7.28 -11.57
N ALA A 71 1.44 6.58 -11.46
CA ALA A 71 2.75 7.16 -11.72
C ALA A 71 2.89 7.66 -13.17
N ASP A 72 2.44 6.88 -14.15
CA ASP A 72 2.47 7.26 -15.57
C ASP A 72 1.57 8.47 -15.86
N GLU A 73 0.37 8.53 -15.27
CA GLU A 73 -0.60 9.62 -15.49
C GLU A 73 -0.18 10.93 -14.81
N THR A 74 0.52 10.87 -13.67
CA THR A 74 0.90 12.06 -12.88
C THR A 74 2.35 12.49 -13.08
N GLY A 75 3.19 11.62 -13.64
CA GLY A 75 4.64 11.81 -13.69
C GLY A 75 5.34 11.66 -12.33
N VAL A 76 4.63 11.28 -11.26
CA VAL A 76 5.22 11.08 -9.94
C VAL A 76 5.95 9.74 -9.89
N PRO A 77 7.24 9.69 -9.46
CA PRO A 77 7.97 8.44 -9.38
C PRO A 77 7.33 7.43 -8.42
N LEU A 78 7.15 6.20 -8.90
CA LEU A 78 6.76 5.06 -8.07
C LEU A 78 7.99 4.35 -7.51
N HIS A 79 8.12 4.36 -6.19
CA HIS A 79 9.13 3.59 -5.47
C HIS A 79 8.66 2.15 -5.26
N ILE A 80 9.22 1.24 -6.05
CA ILE A 80 8.99 -0.21 -5.89
C ILE A 80 9.86 -0.73 -4.75
N VAL A 81 9.23 -1.32 -3.74
CA VAL A 81 9.90 -1.92 -2.58
C VAL A 81 10.27 -3.38 -2.90
N PRO A 82 11.57 -3.70 -3.08
CA PRO A 82 11.98 -5.02 -3.56
C PRO A 82 11.61 -6.13 -2.60
N GLY A 83 11.07 -7.23 -3.13
CA GLY A 83 10.70 -8.40 -2.35
C GLY A 83 9.50 -8.25 -1.41
N ALA A 84 8.90 -7.06 -1.31
CA ALA A 84 7.78 -6.75 -0.41
C ALA A 84 6.41 -6.99 -1.05
N GLY A 85 5.41 -7.35 -0.24
CA GLY A 85 4.00 -7.44 -0.64
C GLY A 85 3.22 -6.15 -0.36
N HIS A 86 1.90 -6.28 -0.17
CA HIS A 86 1.01 -5.15 0.10
C HIS A 86 1.39 -4.35 1.36
N LEU A 87 1.72 -5.05 2.45
CA LEU A 87 2.23 -4.50 3.70
C LEU A 87 3.72 -4.20 3.58
N SER A 88 4.09 -3.39 2.58
CA SER A 88 5.48 -3.16 2.20
C SER A 88 6.32 -2.53 3.31
N ASN A 89 5.71 -1.67 4.13
CA ASN A 89 6.30 -1.07 5.31
C ASN A 89 6.61 -2.08 6.42
N VAL A 90 5.88 -3.20 6.47
CA VAL A 90 6.15 -4.28 7.42
C VAL A 90 7.20 -5.24 6.87
N ASP A 91 7.13 -5.53 5.57
CA ASP A 91 8.08 -6.44 4.92
C ASP A 91 9.49 -5.84 4.83
N ARG A 92 9.60 -4.54 4.54
CA ARG A 92 10.89 -3.84 4.32
C ARG A 92 10.87 -2.46 5.01
N PRO A 93 10.82 -2.41 6.35
CA PRO A 93 10.69 -1.17 7.10
C PRO A 93 11.84 -0.19 6.79
N ASP A 94 13.08 -0.65 6.74
CA ASP A 94 14.23 0.23 6.48
C ASP A 94 14.15 0.91 5.11
N PHE A 95 13.72 0.18 4.08
CA PHE A 95 13.57 0.73 2.73
C PHE A 95 12.46 1.78 2.70
N VAL A 96 11.29 1.44 3.25
CA VAL A 96 10.15 2.37 3.26
C VAL A 96 10.46 3.60 4.10
N ASN A 97 11.08 3.44 5.27
CA ASN A 97 11.46 4.54 6.13
C ASN A 97 12.48 5.46 5.45
N GLN A 98 13.47 4.91 4.74
CA GLN A 98 14.44 5.74 3.99
C GLN A 98 13.74 6.56 2.91
N VAL A 99 12.87 5.94 2.11
CA VAL A 99 12.10 6.63 1.06
C VAL A 99 11.23 7.75 1.66
N LEU A 100 10.60 7.50 2.81
CA LEU A 100 9.81 8.52 3.51
C LEU A 100 10.69 9.66 4.04
N LEU A 101 11.84 9.38 4.63
CA LEU A 101 12.78 10.39 5.13
C LEU A 101 13.34 11.24 3.99
N ASP A 102 13.73 10.62 2.88
CA ASP A 102 14.22 11.31 1.68
C ASP A 102 13.16 12.21 1.07
N PHE A 103 11.89 11.79 1.10
CA PHE A 103 10.77 12.60 0.66
C PHE A 103 10.54 13.79 1.59
N LEU A 104 10.49 13.58 2.91
CA LEU A 104 10.27 14.64 3.90
C LEU A 104 11.40 15.67 3.89
N ALA A 105 12.65 15.24 3.71
CA ALA A 105 13.81 16.12 3.63
C ALA A 105 13.74 17.13 2.46
N GLN A 106 12.89 16.91 1.46
CA GLN A 106 12.67 17.88 0.38
C GLN A 106 11.86 19.10 0.84
N PHE A 107 11.20 19.02 2.00
CA PHE A 107 10.28 20.06 2.52
C PHE A 107 10.70 20.62 3.88
N HIS A 108 11.78 20.11 4.46
CA HIS A 108 12.32 20.56 5.74
C HIS A 108 13.73 21.10 5.53
N GLU A 109 13.91 22.41 5.74
CA GLU A 109 15.21 23.05 6.01
C GLU A 109 15.55 22.94 7.50
#